data_AF-A0A8X7CJJ8-F1
#
_entry.id   AF-A0A8X7CJJ8-F1
#
_cell.length_a   1.000
_cell.length_b   1.000
_cell.length_c   1.000
_cell.angle_alpha   90.00
_cell.angle_beta   90.00
_cell.angle_gamma   90.00
#
_symmetry.space_group_name_H-M   'P 1'
#
loop_
_entity.id
_entity.type
_entity.pdbx_description
1 polymer ?
#
loop_
_entity_poly.entity_id
_entity_poly.type
_entity_poly.pdbx_seq_one_letter_code
_entity_poly.pdbx_strand_id
1 'polypeptide(L)'
;MCPGGECSWCSWQQVLATDTLSSYTHDYPTLPADVAEAIYPIYEELSNVKLLERCTAAHAYVNKEDAERVMISGATVHGSTREGRMARRQQQVDLLDATDTAEGPSYSPVIGDNM
;
A
#
# COMPACT_ATOMS: atom_id res chain seq x y z
N MET A 1 14.30 16.38 3.01
CA MET A 1 13.78 17.63 2.44
C MET A 1 14.45 18.79 3.16
N CYS A 2 14.86 19.85 2.45
CA CYS A 2 15.42 21.04 3.10
C CYS A 2 14.25 21.99 3.46
N PRO A 3 14.15 22.48 4.71
CA PRO A 3 13.01 23.25 5.21
C PRO A 3 13.00 24.66 4.58
N GLY A 4 11.82 25.23 4.36
CA GLY A 4 11.69 26.59 3.82
C GLY A 4 11.87 27.67 4.89
N GLY A 5 12.11 28.91 4.44
CA GLY A 5 12.11 30.11 5.27
C GLY A 5 13.50 30.62 5.68
N GLU A 6 13.52 31.83 6.22
CA GLU A 6 14.74 32.55 6.64
C GLU A 6 15.53 31.85 7.76
N CYS A 7 14.84 31.06 8.60
CA CYS A 7 15.45 30.23 9.65
C CYS A 7 15.81 28.81 9.17
N SER A 8 15.77 28.55 7.86
CA SER A 8 16.19 27.24 7.32
C SER A 8 17.67 27.00 7.60
N TRP A 9 18.09 25.75 7.77
CA TRP A 9 19.53 25.40 7.77
C TRP A 9 20.14 25.41 6.36
N CYS A 10 19.30 25.52 5.32
CA CYS A 10 19.66 25.42 3.92
C CYS A 10 19.87 26.84 3.36
N SER A 11 21.11 27.22 3.06
CA SER A 11 21.48 28.57 2.63
C SER A 11 20.69 29.06 1.41
N TRP A 12 20.44 28.18 0.45
CA TRP A 12 19.58 28.47 -0.71
C TRP A 12 18.13 28.82 -0.33
N GLN A 13 17.55 28.14 0.67
CA GLN A 13 16.19 28.47 1.15
C GLN A 13 16.15 29.78 1.92
N GLN A 14 17.20 30.09 2.69
CA GLN A 14 17.31 31.36 3.39
C GLN A 14 17.28 32.52 2.38
N VAL A 15 18.12 32.47 1.34
CA VAL A 15 18.18 33.54 0.32
C VAL A 15 16.94 33.62 -0.57
N LEU A 16 16.26 32.49 -0.80
CA LEU A 16 14.98 32.46 -1.48
C LEU A 16 13.90 33.17 -0.65
N ALA A 17 13.92 32.99 0.67
CA ALA A 17 12.97 33.64 1.58
C ALA A 17 13.25 35.15 1.77
N THR A 18 14.51 35.58 1.66
CA THR A 18 14.91 36.99 1.81
C THR A 18 14.98 37.78 0.49
N ASP A 19 14.55 37.18 -0.63
CA ASP A 19 14.58 37.77 -1.99
C ASP A 19 15.98 38.23 -2.44
N THR A 20 17.04 37.58 -1.94
CA THR A 20 18.45 37.86 -2.29
C THR A 20 19.03 36.79 -3.21
N LEU A 21 18.19 36.09 -3.96
CA LEU A 21 18.59 34.97 -4.81
C LEU A 21 19.55 35.41 -5.94
N SER A 22 19.43 36.65 -6.41
CA SER A 22 20.24 37.21 -7.51
C SER A 22 21.73 37.32 -7.20
N SER A 23 22.11 37.45 -5.93
CA SER A 23 23.50 37.53 -5.47
C SER A 23 23.99 36.22 -4.83
N TYR A 24 23.14 35.20 -4.78
CA TYR A 24 23.49 33.94 -4.14
C TYR A 24 24.49 33.14 -4.98
N THR A 25 25.56 32.71 -4.31
CA THR A 25 26.56 31.81 -4.87
C THR A 25 26.76 30.66 -3.90
N HIS A 26 26.95 29.46 -4.46
CA HIS A 26 27.27 28.30 -3.65
C HIS A 26 28.71 28.40 -3.11
N ASP A 27 28.91 27.95 -1.88
CA ASP A 27 30.21 27.91 -1.19
C ASP A 27 31.08 26.73 -1.62
N TYR A 28 30.55 25.84 -2.45
CA TYR A 28 31.24 24.68 -3.00
C TYR A 28 31.64 24.86 -4.47
N PRO A 29 32.74 24.21 -4.90
CA PRO A 29 33.17 24.26 -6.29
C PRO A 29 32.13 23.62 -7.21
N THR A 30 31.99 24.21 -8.40
CA THR A 30 31.18 23.60 -9.46
C THR A 30 31.76 22.26 -9.88
N LEU A 31 30.90 21.34 -10.31
CA LEU A 31 31.31 20.09 -10.92
C LEU A 31 32.26 20.38 -12.10
N PRO A 32 33.37 19.61 -12.24
CA PRO A 32 34.21 19.65 -13.43
C PRO A 32 33.37 19.45 -14.71
N ALA A 33 33.75 20.13 -15.78
CA ALA A 33 32.96 20.16 -17.02
C ALA A 33 32.77 18.77 -17.62
N ASP A 34 33.81 17.93 -17.61
CA ASP A 34 33.77 16.54 -18.06
C ASP A 34 32.78 15.69 -17.26
N VAL A 35 32.75 15.85 -15.94
CA VAL A 35 31.80 15.17 -15.06
C VAL A 35 30.38 15.66 -15.31
N ALA A 36 30.19 16.97 -15.46
CA ALA A 36 28.89 17.56 -15.73
C ALA A 36 28.33 17.10 -17.09
N GLU A 37 29.15 17.14 -18.16
CA GLU A 37 28.78 16.66 -19.49
C GLU A 37 28.42 15.17 -19.50
N ALA A 38 29.14 14.36 -18.73
CA ALA A 38 28.86 12.93 -18.62
C ALA A 38 27.54 12.63 -17.88
N ILE A 39 27.21 13.38 -16.83
CA ILE A 39 26.05 13.10 -15.96
C ILE A 39 24.78 13.81 -16.44
N TYR A 40 24.88 14.96 -17.09
CA TYR A 40 23.73 15.75 -17.54
C TYR A 40 22.69 14.95 -18.36
N PRO A 41 23.05 14.13 -19.37
CA PRO A 41 22.05 13.35 -20.12
C PRO A 41 21.33 12.33 -19.24
N ILE A 42 22.03 11.72 -18.28
CA ILE A 42 21.43 10.78 -17.31
C ILE A 42 20.44 11.51 -16.41
N TYR A 43 20.83 12.70 -15.92
CA TYR A 43 19.95 13.54 -15.11
C TYR A 43 18.68 13.92 -15.88
N GLU A 44 18.77 14.34 -17.15
CA GLU A 44 17.59 14.65 -17.96
C GLU A 44 16.69 13.43 -18.17
N GLU A 45 17.26 12.27 -18.48
CA GLU A 45 16.50 11.03 -18.68
C GLU A 45 15.78 10.61 -17.39
N LEU A 46 16.46 10.68 -16.25
CA LEU A 46 15.88 10.34 -14.95
C LEU A 46 14.90 11.39 -14.42
N SER A 47 15.04 12.65 -14.85
CA SER A 47 14.11 13.73 -14.54
C SER A 47 12.85 13.73 -15.41
N ASN A 48 12.74 12.78 -16.34
CA ASN A 48 11.58 12.67 -17.21
C ASN A 48 10.30 12.38 -16.42
N VAL A 49 9.33 13.30 -16.48
CA VAL A 49 8.05 13.20 -15.76
C VAL A 49 7.29 11.90 -16.09
N LYS A 50 7.35 11.42 -17.35
CA LYS A 50 6.71 10.15 -17.71
C LYS A 50 7.33 8.95 -17.01
N LEU A 51 8.64 8.98 -16.78
CA LEU A 51 9.34 7.96 -16.01
C LEU A 51 8.87 7.99 -14.55
N LEU A 52 8.79 9.17 -13.95
CA LEU A 52 8.30 9.37 -12.60
C LEU A 52 6.85 8.88 -12.43
N GLU A 53 5.96 9.25 -13.35
CA GLU A 53 4.56 8.79 -13.37
C GLU A 53 4.48 7.27 -13.43
N ARG A 54 5.27 6.64 -14.31
CA ARG A 54 5.31 5.17 -14.42
C ARG A 54 5.78 4.51 -13.13
N CYS A 55 6.85 5.03 -12.53
CA CYS A 55 7.42 4.48 -11.29
C CYS A 55 6.45 4.60 -10.11
N THR A 56 5.78 5.75 -9.96
CA THR A 56 4.82 5.97 -8.88
C THR A 56 3.55 5.13 -9.06
N ALA A 57 3.04 5.01 -10.28
CA ALA A 57 1.91 4.15 -10.59
C ALA A 57 2.20 2.67 -10.34
N ALA A 58 3.37 2.17 -10.78
CA ALA A 58 3.78 0.79 -10.54
C ALA A 58 3.93 0.49 -9.04
N HIS A 59 4.52 1.40 -8.27
CA HIS A 59 4.65 1.25 -6.82
C HIS A 59 3.28 1.20 -6.13
N ALA A 60 2.33 2.06 -6.53
CA ALA A 60 0.97 2.04 -5.99
C ALA A 60 0.25 0.73 -6.30
N TYR A 61 0.40 0.21 -7.52
CA TYR A 61 -0.16 -1.08 -7.92
C TYR A 61 0.39 -2.23 -7.07
N VAL A 62 1.72 -2.31 -6.94
CA VAL A 62 2.38 -3.37 -6.14
C VAL A 62 1.95 -3.31 -4.68
N ASN A 63 1.88 -2.13 -4.07
CA ASN A 63 1.46 -2.00 -2.68
C ASN A 63 0.02 -2.48 -2.45
N LYS A 64 -0.88 -2.23 -3.40
CA LYS A 64 -2.26 -2.73 -3.33
C LYS A 64 -2.31 -4.25 -3.41
N GLU A 65 -1.64 -4.83 -4.40
CA GLU A 65 -1.59 -6.28 -4.62
C GLU A 65 -0.94 -7.02 -3.45
N ASP A 66 0.14 -6.46 -2.89
CA ASP A 66 0.82 -7.07 -1.75
C ASP A 66 -0.04 -7.01 -0.48
N ALA A 67 -0.72 -5.89 -0.23
CA ALA A 67 -1.68 -5.78 0.87
C ALA A 67 -2.79 -6.83 0.75
N GLU A 68 -3.36 -7.01 -0.44
CA GLU A 68 -4.37 -8.04 -0.70
C GLU A 68 -3.82 -9.46 -0.44
N ARG A 69 -2.62 -9.75 -0.94
CA ARG A 69 -1.95 -11.05 -0.74
C ARG A 69 -1.71 -11.34 0.74
N VAL A 70 -1.22 -10.37 1.50
CA VAL A 70 -0.96 -10.51 2.95
C VAL A 70 -2.27 -10.79 3.68
N MET A 71 -3.35 -10.08 3.34
CA MET A 71 -4.67 -10.30 3.94
C MET A 71 -5.19 -11.72 3.68
N ILE A 72 -5.11 -12.21 2.44
CA ILE A 72 -5.53 -13.56 2.07
C ILE A 72 -4.70 -14.60 2.82
N SER A 73 -3.38 -14.41 2.87
CA SER A 73 -2.47 -15.29 3.62
C SER A 73 -2.85 -15.35 5.11
N GLY A 74 -3.06 -14.19 5.73
CA GLY A 74 -3.50 -14.09 7.12
C GLY A 74 -4.83 -14.80 7.38
N ALA A 75 -5.83 -14.59 6.50
CA ALA A 75 -7.13 -15.26 6.59
C ALA A 75 -7.00 -16.79 6.43
N THR A 76 -6.16 -17.24 5.50
CA THR A 76 -5.90 -18.67 5.26
C THR A 76 -5.26 -19.33 6.49
N VAL A 77 -4.24 -18.68 7.05
CA VAL A 77 -3.56 -19.13 8.27
C VAL A 77 -4.57 -19.19 9.42
N HIS A 78 -5.33 -18.12 9.66
CA HIS A 78 -6.33 -18.08 10.73
C HIS A 78 -7.41 -19.16 10.56
N GLY A 79 -7.96 -19.33 9.35
CA GLY A 79 -8.97 -20.35 9.05
C GLY A 79 -8.45 -21.79 9.20
N SER A 80 -7.15 -22.02 9.00
CA SER A 80 -6.50 -23.32 9.18
C SER A 80 -6.25 -23.67 10.65
N THR A 81 -6.42 -22.73 11.59
CA THR A 81 -6.31 -23.02 13.02
C THR A 81 -7.47 -23.87 13.53
N ARG A 82 -7.31 -24.46 14.72
CA ARG A 82 -8.39 -25.21 15.38
C ARG A 82 -9.60 -24.31 15.64
N GLU A 83 -9.36 -23.11 16.17
CA GLU A 83 -10.40 -22.12 16.46
C GLU A 83 -11.12 -21.67 15.19
N GLY A 84 -10.37 -21.33 14.13
CA GLY A 84 -10.95 -20.95 12.84
C GLY A 84 -11.78 -22.08 12.20
N ARG A 85 -11.39 -23.34 12.38
CA ARG A 85 -12.21 -24.49 11.95
C ARG A 85 -13.49 -24.66 12.79
N MET A 86 -13.40 -24.50 14.12
CA MET A 86 -14.57 -24.61 15.00
C MET A 86 -15.56 -23.49 14.75
N ALA A 87 -15.09 -22.24 14.57
CA ALA A 87 -15.92 -21.08 14.25
C ALA A 87 -16.69 -21.25 12.93
N ARG A 88 -16.04 -21.75 11.87
CA ARG A 88 -16.72 -22.04 10.59
C ARG A 88 -17.80 -23.10 10.71
N ARG A 89 -17.54 -24.17 11.50
CA ARG A 89 -18.56 -25.20 11.75
C ARG A 89 -19.74 -24.63 12.52
N GLN A 90 -19.48 -23.81 13.55
CA GLN A 90 -20.54 -23.17 14.33
C GLN A 90 -21.39 -22.25 13.45
N GLN A 91 -20.77 -21.41 12.61
CA GLN A 91 -21.50 -20.53 11.71
C GLN A 91 -22.40 -21.29 10.72
N GLN A 92 -21.96 -22.47 10.25
CA GLN A 92 -22.80 -23.33 9.42
C GLN A 92 -24.00 -23.89 10.20
N VAL A 93 -23.81 -24.29 11.45
CA VAL A 93 -24.89 -24.75 12.32
C VAL A 93 -25.88 -23.62 12.58
N ASP A 94 -25.41 -22.43 12.93
CA ASP A 94 -26.26 -21.27 13.22
C ASP A 94 -27.11 -20.87 11.99
N LEU A 95 -26.55 -20.99 10.78
CA LEU A 95 -27.28 -20.75 9.53
C LEU A 95 -28.38 -21.79 9.29
N LEU A 96 -28.09 -23.08 9.54
CA LEU A 96 -29.07 -24.15 9.40
C LEU A 96 -30.21 -24.02 10.42
N ASP A 97 -29.88 -23.71 11.67
CA ASP A 97 -30.87 -23.47 12.73
C ASP A 97 -31.75 -22.26 12.39
N ALA A 98 -31.18 -21.21 11.80
CA ALA A 98 -31.93 -20.04 11.35
C ALA A 98 -32.87 -20.38 10.18
N THR A 99 -32.45 -21.22 9.23
CA THR A 99 -33.31 -21.68 8.13
C THR A 99 -34.43 -22.59 8.63
N ASP A 100 -34.14 -23.51 9.54
CA ASP A 100 -35.14 -24.40 10.13
C ASP A 100 -36.18 -23.63 10.94
N THR A 101 -35.77 -22.54 11.58
CA THR A 101 -36.68 -21.61 12.30
C THR A 101 -37.59 -20.84 11.33
N ALA A 102 -37.10 -20.52 10.13
CA ALA A 102 -37.86 -19.79 9.10
C ALA A 102 -38.82 -20.70 8.30
N GLU A 103 -38.40 -21.94 8.02
CA GLU A 103 -39.17 -22.93 7.24
C GLU A 103 -40.18 -23.71 8.12
N GLY A 104 -40.00 -23.67 9.45
CA GLY A 104 -40.74 -24.50 10.41
C GLY A 104 -40.24 -25.96 10.40
N PRO A 105 -40.38 -26.72 11.50
CA PRO A 105 -39.76 -28.04 11.62
C PRO A 105 -40.34 -29.02 10.58
N SER A 106 -39.58 -29.33 9.55
CA SER A 106 -39.86 -30.41 8.60
C SER A 106 -39.55 -31.75 9.25
N TYR A 107 -40.41 -32.20 10.16
CA TYR A 107 -40.37 -33.56 10.69
C TYR A 107 -40.89 -34.52 9.61
N SER A 108 -39.99 -35.17 8.87
CA SER A 108 -40.35 -36.29 8.02
C SER A 108 -40.69 -37.50 8.90
N PRO A 109 -41.92 -38.06 8.85
CA PRO A 109 -42.28 -39.21 9.66
C PRO A 109 -41.39 -40.40 9.33
N VAL A 110 -40.77 -41.00 10.36
CA VAL A 110 -40.11 -42.30 10.23
C VAL A 110 -41.18 -43.30 9.78
N ILE A 111 -41.06 -43.81 8.56
CA ILE A 111 -41.85 -44.95 8.10
C ILE A 111 -41.44 -46.12 9.00
N GLY A 112 -42.28 -46.45 9.96
CA GLY A 112 -42.09 -47.62 10.80
C GLY A 112 -42.28 -48.87 9.95
N ASP A 113 -41.20 -49.58 9.65
CA ASP A 113 -41.25 -50.95 9.15
C ASP A 113 -41.76 -51.84 10.29
N ASN A 114 -43.09 -51.95 10.41
CA ASN A 114 -43.73 -52.91 11.30
C ASN A 114 -44.35 -54.03 10.43
N MET A 115 -43.95 -55.26 10.75
CA MET A 115 -44.33 -56.54 10.11
C MET A 115 -45.82 -56.70 9.82
#